data_AF-A0A7C3K8N7-F1
#
_entry.id   AF-A0A7C3K8N7-F1
#
_cell.length_a   1.000
_cell.length_b   1.000
_cell.length_c   1.000
_cell.angle_alpha   90.00
_cell.angle_beta   90.00
_cell.angle_gamma   90.00
#
_symmetry.space_group_name_H-M   'P 1'
#
loop_
_entity.id
_entity.type
_entity.pdbx_description
1 polymer ?
#
loop_
_entity_poly.entity_id
_entity_poly.type
_entity_poly.pdbx_seq_one_letter_code
_entity_poly.pdbx_strand_id
1 'polypeptide(L)'
;MLILAAATMFSACNDKSSDSGGSGAPAPSEGGDSSVAASGAAPAVVATQETPEGTLRLFVDAMSRADFAAAANCVDPSSAARGQLEGLSTGMVTAASKADKQVNPAEMIALTFSPPYQNATFEITVNQPPRARASLRLSMGEPLGVDLEQKDGKWFITTGRELLRSAFAGNAAPAAAPAPGAQEPVAPAGGAGVQPPG
;
A
#
# COMPACT_ATOMS: atom_id res chain seq x y z
N MET A 1 -3.71 2.53 -47.97
CA MET A 1 -3.43 1.10 -48.24
C MET A 1 -2.02 1.01 -48.81
N LEU A 2 -1.04 0.60 -48.01
CA LEU A 2 0.24 0.03 -48.46
C LEU A 2 0.77 -0.85 -47.33
N ILE A 3 1.11 -2.09 -47.67
CA ILE A 3 1.59 -3.18 -46.80
C ILE A 3 3.03 -3.49 -47.26
N LEU A 4 3.96 -3.76 -46.33
CA LEU A 4 5.04 -4.79 -46.36
C LEU A 4 6.09 -4.43 -45.27
N ALA A 5 6.31 -5.26 -44.24
CA ALA A 5 7.21 -6.45 -44.17
C ALA A 5 8.69 -6.04 -43.95
N ALA A 6 9.59 -6.68 -43.18
CA ALA A 6 9.69 -8.04 -42.64
C ALA A 6 10.83 -8.16 -41.58
N ALA A 7 10.91 -9.36 -40.96
CA ALA A 7 12.13 -10.12 -40.58
C ALA A 7 12.91 -9.72 -39.30
N THR A 8 12.76 -10.43 -38.17
CA THR A 8 13.45 -11.67 -37.70
C THR A 8 14.92 -11.52 -37.29
N MET A 9 15.22 -11.84 -36.03
CA MET A 9 16.39 -12.66 -35.67
C MET A 9 16.07 -13.62 -34.52
N PHE A 10 16.17 -14.91 -34.84
CA PHE A 10 16.39 -16.02 -33.92
C PHE A 10 17.80 -15.91 -33.34
N SER A 11 17.97 -16.20 -32.06
CA SER A 11 19.23 -16.75 -31.56
C SER A 11 18.93 -17.86 -30.56
N ALA A 12 19.12 -19.09 -31.03
CA ALA A 12 19.10 -20.30 -30.25
C ALA A 12 20.47 -20.49 -29.58
N CYS A 13 20.47 -20.93 -28.33
CA CYS A 13 21.59 -21.67 -27.74
C CYS A 13 20.98 -22.87 -27.02
N ASN A 14 21.17 -24.04 -27.63
CA ASN A 14 20.84 -25.35 -27.10
C ASN A 14 22.17 -26.10 -27.03
N ASP A 15 22.59 -26.52 -25.84
CA ASP A 15 23.66 -27.50 -25.68
C ASP A 15 23.22 -28.56 -24.65
N LYS A 16 23.63 -29.80 -24.89
CA LYS A 16 22.99 -31.06 -24.50
C LYS A 16 24.06 -32.04 -24.05
N SER A 17 23.88 -32.70 -22.89
CA SER A 17 24.37 -34.05 -22.50
C SER A 17 23.87 -34.33 -21.07
N SER A 18 23.02 -35.33 -20.76
CA SER A 18 23.15 -36.80 -20.74
C SER A 18 23.82 -37.39 -19.47
N ASP A 19 22.96 -37.85 -18.55
CA ASP A 19 22.91 -39.11 -17.76
C ASP A 19 24.19 -39.83 -17.25
N SER A 20 24.19 -40.17 -15.94
CA SER A 20 24.26 -41.55 -15.38
C SER A 20 24.88 -41.59 -13.97
N GLY A 21 24.36 -42.52 -13.14
CA GLY A 21 24.46 -42.53 -11.68
C GLY A 21 25.75 -43.05 -11.03
N GLY A 22 25.73 -43.07 -9.69
CA GLY A 22 26.80 -43.64 -8.87
C GLY A 22 26.55 -43.42 -7.38
N SER A 23 26.21 -44.50 -6.67
CA SER A 23 26.03 -44.54 -5.21
C SER A 23 27.32 -44.30 -4.44
N GLY A 24 27.22 -43.61 -3.30
CA GLY A 24 28.28 -43.55 -2.29
C GLY A 24 28.03 -42.51 -1.20
N ALA A 25 27.32 -42.88 -0.13
CA ALA A 25 27.52 -42.29 1.19
C ALA A 25 28.65 -43.08 1.88
N PRO A 26 29.55 -42.47 2.68
CA PRO A 26 29.14 -41.98 4.01
C PRO A 26 29.88 -40.73 4.57
N ALA A 27 29.25 -40.22 5.64
CA ALA A 27 29.78 -39.52 6.83
C ALA A 27 29.94 -37.98 6.82
N PRO A 28 29.47 -37.31 7.91
CA PRO A 28 29.47 -35.86 8.07
C PRO A 28 30.79 -35.35 8.64
N SER A 29 31.19 -34.14 8.27
CA SER A 29 32.18 -33.38 9.02
C SER A 29 31.65 -31.97 9.20
N GLU A 30 31.34 -31.67 10.46
CA GLU A 30 31.17 -30.32 10.96
C GLU A 30 32.42 -29.51 10.65
N GLY A 31 32.22 -28.36 10.01
CA GLY A 31 33.26 -27.41 9.69
C GLY A 31 32.58 -26.10 9.37
N GLY A 32 32.36 -25.30 10.41
CA GLY A 32 31.81 -23.96 10.27
C GLY A 32 32.71 -23.11 9.39
N ASP A 33 32.09 -22.46 8.42
CA ASP A 33 32.46 -21.11 8.05
C ASP A 33 31.19 -20.41 7.61
N SER A 34 30.67 -19.55 8.49
CA SER A 34 29.59 -18.62 8.18
C SER A 34 30.10 -17.60 7.19
N SER A 35 30.26 -18.02 5.94
CA SER A 35 30.39 -17.12 4.81
C SER A 35 29.03 -16.47 4.61
N VAL A 36 28.88 -15.29 5.21
CA VAL A 36 27.84 -14.31 4.95
C VAL A 36 27.61 -14.28 3.45
N ALA A 37 26.49 -14.86 3.02
CA ALA A 37 25.98 -14.63 1.69
C ALA A 37 25.70 -13.14 1.60
N ALA A 38 26.67 -12.42 1.02
CA ALA A 38 26.55 -11.03 0.68
C ALA A 38 25.25 -10.90 -0.11
N SER A 39 24.29 -10.26 0.54
CA SER A 39 22.99 -9.92 0.00
C SER A 39 23.22 -9.30 -1.36
N GLY A 40 23.01 -10.09 -2.41
CA GLY A 40 23.02 -9.60 -3.78
C GLY A 40 21.96 -8.53 -3.82
N ALA A 41 22.38 -7.27 -3.81
CA ALA A 41 21.50 -6.14 -4.00
C ALA A 41 20.82 -6.38 -5.36
N ALA A 42 19.59 -6.91 -5.30
CA ALA A 42 18.74 -7.00 -6.46
C ALA A 42 18.73 -5.60 -7.09
N PRO A 43 18.88 -5.49 -8.43
CA PRO A 43 18.84 -4.19 -9.08
C PRO A 43 17.59 -3.47 -8.58
N ALA A 44 17.74 -2.23 -8.12
CA ALA A 44 16.63 -1.42 -7.68
C ALA A 44 15.64 -1.33 -8.86
N VAL A 45 14.61 -2.17 -8.83
CA VAL A 45 13.60 -2.21 -9.87
C VAL A 45 12.91 -0.85 -9.79
N VAL A 46 13.22 0.02 -10.75
CA VAL A 46 12.59 1.33 -10.85
C VAL A 46 11.10 1.07 -10.99
N ALA A 47 10.34 1.47 -9.99
CA ALA A 47 8.89 1.29 -10.00
C ALA A 47 8.29 2.12 -11.14
N THR A 48 7.49 1.51 -12.01
CA THR A 48 6.77 2.18 -13.09
C THR A 48 5.27 2.02 -12.90
N GLN A 49 4.46 2.90 -13.49
CA GLN A 49 3.00 2.78 -13.48
C GLN A 49 2.46 1.73 -14.46
N GLU A 50 3.32 0.92 -15.08
CA GLU A 50 2.91 -0.09 -16.07
C GLU A 50 2.36 -1.37 -15.41
N THR A 51 2.59 -1.52 -14.10
CA THR A 51 2.12 -2.65 -13.29
C THR A 51 1.35 -2.14 -12.06
N PRO A 52 0.38 -2.90 -11.53
CA PRO A 52 -0.34 -2.50 -10.33
C PRO A 52 0.60 -2.42 -9.10
N GLU A 53 1.57 -3.31 -8.99
CA GLU A 53 2.60 -3.30 -7.93
C GLU A 53 3.48 -2.05 -8.02
N GLY A 54 3.90 -1.68 -9.24
CA GLY A 54 4.72 -0.50 -9.48
C GLY A 54 3.96 0.79 -9.16
N THR A 55 2.69 0.90 -9.54
CA THR A 55 1.83 2.03 -9.16
C THR A 55 1.66 2.15 -7.65
N LEU A 56 1.40 1.05 -6.94
CA LEU A 56 1.28 1.08 -5.47
C LEU A 56 2.59 1.46 -4.79
N ARG A 57 3.72 0.94 -5.28
CA ARG A 57 5.04 1.30 -4.75
C ARG A 57 5.34 2.79 -4.93
N LEU A 58 5.06 3.34 -6.12
CA LEU A 58 5.21 4.78 -6.38
C LEU A 58 4.31 5.62 -5.47
N PHE A 59 3.05 5.21 -5.29
CA PHE A 59 2.12 5.90 -4.42
C PHE A 59 2.58 5.89 -2.96
N VAL A 60 2.96 4.72 -2.43
CA VAL A 60 3.42 4.57 -1.04
C VAL A 60 4.72 5.35 -0.80
N ASP A 61 5.70 5.28 -1.71
CA ASP A 61 6.95 6.06 -1.60
C ASP A 61 6.65 7.57 -1.59
N ALA A 62 5.80 8.04 -2.51
CA ALA A 62 5.39 9.45 -2.55
C ALA A 62 4.69 9.89 -1.24
N MET A 63 3.73 9.10 -0.75
CA MET A 63 3.02 9.40 0.50
C MET A 63 3.96 9.36 1.73
N SER A 64 4.93 8.45 1.76
CA SER A 64 5.93 8.35 2.85
C SER A 64 6.85 9.58 2.92
N ARG A 65 6.95 10.34 1.83
CA ARG A 65 7.73 11.59 1.73
C ARG A 65 6.84 12.83 1.79
N ALA A 66 5.53 12.66 1.96
CA ALA A 66 4.52 13.71 1.83
C ALA A 66 4.57 14.45 0.46
N ASP A 67 5.01 13.75 -0.60
CA ASP A 67 4.93 14.26 -1.97
C ASP A 67 3.55 13.97 -2.55
N PHE A 68 2.58 14.80 -2.16
CA PHE A 68 1.19 14.63 -2.59
C PHE A 68 0.99 14.85 -4.09
N ALA A 69 1.89 15.60 -4.75
CA ALA A 69 1.84 15.80 -6.19
C ALA A 69 2.22 14.51 -6.94
N ALA A 70 3.30 13.85 -6.52
CA ALA A 70 3.69 12.55 -7.06
C ALA A 70 2.65 11.46 -6.75
N ALA A 71 2.09 11.46 -5.53
CA ALA A 71 1.03 10.54 -5.15
C ALA A 71 -0.23 10.73 -6.02
N ALA A 72 -0.62 11.98 -6.29
CA ALA A 72 -1.76 12.28 -7.15
C ALA A 72 -1.61 11.68 -8.56
N ASN A 73 -0.39 11.61 -9.10
CA ASN A 73 -0.13 11.04 -10.43
C ASN A 73 -0.38 9.53 -10.51
N CYS A 74 -0.45 8.84 -9.37
CA CYS A 74 -0.76 7.40 -9.30
C CYS A 74 -2.26 7.14 -9.11
N VAL A 75 -3.06 8.19 -8.91
CA VAL A 75 -4.49 8.13 -8.62
C VAL A 75 -5.27 8.54 -9.85
N ASP A 76 -6.42 7.89 -10.06
CA ASP A 76 -7.29 8.19 -11.19
C ASP A 76 -7.71 9.68 -11.18
N PRO A 77 -7.59 10.40 -12.32
CA PRO A 77 -7.86 11.84 -12.38
C PRO A 77 -9.32 12.22 -12.14
N SER A 78 -10.26 11.28 -12.34
CA SER A 78 -11.69 11.49 -12.06
C SER A 78 -12.08 11.15 -10.62
N SER A 79 -11.17 10.58 -9.83
CA SER A 79 -11.44 10.18 -8.45
C SER A 79 -11.43 11.37 -7.48
N ALA A 80 -12.24 11.27 -6.42
CA ALA A 80 -12.22 12.27 -5.35
C ALA A 80 -10.88 12.33 -4.58
N ALA A 81 -10.12 11.22 -4.57
CA ALA A 81 -8.83 11.15 -3.88
C ALA A 81 -7.78 12.06 -4.55
N ARG A 82 -7.80 12.16 -5.88
CA ARG A 82 -6.97 13.08 -6.67
C ARG A 82 -7.11 14.53 -6.19
N GLY A 83 -8.34 15.04 -6.12
CA GLY A 83 -8.60 16.43 -5.70
C GLY A 83 -8.17 16.71 -4.25
N GLN A 84 -8.23 15.71 -3.36
CA GLN A 84 -7.71 15.85 -2.00
C GLN A 84 -6.19 15.95 -1.96
N LEU A 85 -5.48 15.12 -2.73
CA LEU A 85 -4.02 15.15 -2.82
C LEU A 85 -3.53 16.46 -3.43
N GLU A 86 -4.19 16.96 -4.48
CA GLU A 86 -3.88 18.26 -5.08
C GLU A 86 -4.13 19.41 -4.09
N GLY A 87 -5.19 19.33 -3.29
CA GLY A 87 -5.47 20.27 -2.21
C GLY A 87 -4.39 20.27 -1.13
N LEU A 88 -3.92 19.08 -0.70
CA LEU A 88 -2.82 18.94 0.26
C LEU A 88 -1.49 19.46 -0.29
N SER A 89 -1.19 19.18 -1.56
CA SER A 89 -0.02 19.72 -2.26
C SER A 89 -0.04 21.25 -2.28
N THR A 90 -1.17 21.84 -2.69
CA THR A 90 -1.35 23.30 -2.71
C THR A 90 -1.25 23.90 -1.31
N GLY A 91 -1.82 23.22 -0.32
CA GLY A 91 -1.73 23.58 1.10
C GLY A 91 -0.28 23.60 1.60
N MET A 92 0.52 22.59 1.24
CA MET A 92 1.95 22.54 1.56
C MET A 92 2.75 23.69 0.93
N VAL A 93 2.54 23.98 -0.35
CA VAL A 93 3.24 25.08 -1.04
C VAL A 93 2.88 26.43 -0.41
N THR A 94 1.59 26.64 -0.11
CA THR A 94 1.10 27.86 0.54
C THR A 94 1.63 27.99 1.96
N ALA A 95 1.67 26.88 2.71
CA ALA A 95 2.19 26.79 4.06
C ALA A 95 3.69 27.09 4.11
N ALA A 96 4.49 26.49 3.22
CA ALA A 96 5.92 26.73 3.10
C ALA A 96 6.23 28.21 2.79
N SER A 97 5.37 28.86 1.99
CA SER A 97 5.51 30.28 1.64
C SER A 97 5.24 31.24 2.81
N LYS A 98 4.65 30.75 3.91
CA LYS A 98 4.29 31.53 5.11
C LYS A 98 5.11 31.13 6.35
N ALA A 99 6.13 30.30 6.20
CA ALA A 99 6.90 29.75 7.30
C ALA A 99 7.87 30.80 7.89
N ASP A 100 7.40 31.58 8.87
CA ASP A 100 8.25 32.43 9.71
C ASP A 100 8.86 31.60 10.85
N LYS A 101 10.11 31.17 10.65
CA LYS A 101 11.18 30.69 11.56
C LYS A 101 10.88 29.79 12.78
N GLN A 102 9.65 29.54 13.21
CA GLN A 102 9.35 28.86 14.47
C GLN A 102 8.61 27.53 14.29
N VAL A 103 7.69 27.43 13.33
CA VAL A 103 7.06 26.15 12.94
C VAL A 103 6.74 26.23 11.45
N ASN A 104 7.27 25.32 10.65
CA ASN A 104 6.91 25.23 9.23
C ASN A 104 5.61 24.42 9.09
N PRO A 105 4.48 25.02 8.69
CA PRO A 105 3.23 24.29 8.58
C PRO A 105 3.30 23.17 7.52
N ALA A 106 4.19 23.26 6.53
CA ALA A 106 4.43 22.16 5.60
C ALA A 106 5.08 20.95 6.28
N GLU A 107 5.98 21.18 7.24
CA GLU A 107 6.57 20.10 8.05
C GLU A 107 5.53 19.45 8.95
N MET A 108 4.62 20.22 9.57
CA MET A 108 3.55 19.63 10.37
C MET A 108 2.60 18.76 9.53
N ILE A 109 2.29 19.18 8.30
CA ILE A 109 1.52 18.36 7.37
C ILE A 109 2.32 17.09 7.04
N ALA A 110 3.59 17.21 6.67
CA ALA A 110 4.43 16.05 6.36
C ALA A 110 4.52 15.06 7.54
N LEU A 111 4.70 15.55 8.77
CA LEU A 111 4.72 14.73 9.99
C LEU A 111 3.38 14.05 10.30
N THR A 112 2.27 14.61 9.83
CA THR A 112 0.95 14.00 10.02
C THR A 112 0.71 12.86 9.04
N PHE A 113 1.15 13.00 7.79
CA PHE A 113 0.79 12.08 6.70
C PHE A 113 1.87 11.04 6.36
N SER A 114 3.15 11.34 6.56
CA SER A 114 4.24 10.43 6.19
C SER A 114 4.35 9.16 7.06
N PRO A 115 4.18 9.21 8.40
CA PRO A 115 4.49 8.04 9.25
C PRO A 115 3.65 6.78 8.98
N PRO A 116 2.33 6.89 8.65
CA PRO A 116 1.54 5.73 8.26
C PRO A 116 2.08 4.96 7.04
N TYR A 117 2.77 5.65 6.12
CA TYR A 117 3.22 5.10 4.85
C TYR A 117 4.69 4.66 4.84
N GLN A 118 5.52 5.14 5.77
CA GLN A 118 6.96 4.79 5.80
C GLN A 118 7.23 3.28 5.93
N ASN A 119 6.34 2.55 6.59
CA ASN A 119 6.43 1.09 6.74
C ASN A 119 5.22 0.37 6.13
N ALA A 120 4.53 1.02 5.19
CA ALA A 120 3.38 0.41 4.57
C ALA A 120 3.81 -0.75 3.65
N THR A 121 3.10 -1.86 3.76
CA THR A 121 3.29 -3.05 2.91
C THR A 121 2.04 -3.30 2.12
N PHE A 122 2.17 -3.85 0.92
CA PHE A 122 1.00 -4.21 0.10
C PHE A 122 1.17 -5.58 -0.55
N GLU A 123 0.04 -6.20 -0.84
CA GLU A 123 -0.06 -7.48 -1.53
C GLU A 123 -1.17 -7.38 -2.59
N ILE A 124 -0.88 -7.79 -3.83
CA ILE A 124 -1.92 -7.89 -4.87
C ILE A 124 -2.72 -9.17 -4.64
N THR A 125 -4.01 -9.02 -4.34
CA THR A 125 -4.93 -10.14 -4.08
C THR A 125 -5.63 -10.60 -5.35
N VAL A 126 -5.83 -9.70 -6.32
CA VAL A 126 -6.41 -10.00 -7.63
C VAL A 126 -5.68 -9.19 -8.69
N ASN A 127 -5.23 -9.84 -9.76
CA ASN A 127 -4.66 -9.17 -10.93
C ASN A 127 -5.30 -9.73 -12.21
N GLN A 128 -6.31 -9.02 -12.73
CA GLN A 128 -7.04 -9.39 -13.94
C GLN A 128 -7.28 -8.14 -14.79
N PRO A 129 -6.34 -7.79 -15.68
CA PRO A 129 -6.46 -6.60 -16.52
C PRO A 129 -7.85 -6.50 -17.20
N PRO A 130 -8.51 -5.33 -17.16
CA PRO A 130 -7.97 -4.03 -16.78
C PRO A 130 -8.11 -3.68 -15.29
N ARG A 131 -8.37 -4.65 -14.39
CA ARG A 131 -8.61 -4.40 -12.96
C ARG A 131 -7.65 -5.18 -12.07
N ALA A 132 -7.28 -4.58 -10.94
CA ALA A 132 -6.54 -5.26 -9.90
C ALA A 132 -7.06 -4.82 -8.52
N ARG A 133 -6.89 -5.70 -7.54
CA ARG A 133 -7.16 -5.40 -6.14
C ARG A 133 -5.93 -5.75 -5.32
N ALA A 134 -5.63 -4.91 -4.36
CA ALA A 134 -4.55 -5.08 -3.41
C ALA A 134 -5.06 -4.92 -1.98
N SER A 135 -4.33 -5.51 -1.05
CA SER A 135 -4.43 -5.24 0.38
C SER A 135 -3.25 -4.36 0.76
N LEU A 136 -3.51 -3.14 1.23
CA LEU A 136 -2.50 -2.19 1.72
C LEU A 136 -2.56 -2.13 3.24
N ARG A 137 -1.48 -2.53 3.91
CA ARG A 137 -1.35 -2.43 5.36
C ARG A 137 -0.46 -1.24 5.69
N LEU A 138 -1.03 -0.24 6.36
CA LEU A 138 -0.29 0.91 6.89
C LEU A 138 0.44 0.52 8.19
N SER A 139 1.40 1.34 8.62
CA SER A 139 2.20 1.05 9.82
C SER A 139 1.35 0.93 11.09
N MET A 140 0.23 1.67 11.16
CA MET A 140 -0.80 1.52 12.20
C MET A 140 -2.18 1.44 11.54
N GLY A 141 -2.90 0.34 11.76
CA GLY A 141 -4.27 0.14 11.28
C GLY A 141 -4.54 -1.23 10.67
N GLU A 142 -5.81 -1.44 10.34
CA GLU A 142 -6.28 -2.62 9.61
C GLU A 142 -5.86 -2.54 8.12
N PRO A 143 -5.65 -3.68 7.44
CA PRO A 143 -5.42 -3.70 6.01
C PRO A 143 -6.58 -3.09 5.23
N LEU A 144 -6.24 -2.29 4.22
CA LEU A 144 -7.17 -1.55 3.37
C LEU A 144 -7.24 -2.21 2.01
N GLY A 145 -8.46 -2.44 1.51
CA GLY A 145 -8.66 -2.83 0.12
C GLY A 145 -8.37 -1.65 -0.82
N VAL A 146 -7.47 -1.85 -1.77
CA VAL A 146 -7.13 -0.89 -2.81
C VAL A 146 -7.48 -1.47 -4.18
N ASP A 147 -8.33 -0.79 -4.91
CA ASP A 147 -8.79 -1.11 -6.25
C ASP A 147 -7.98 -0.27 -7.26
N LEU A 148 -7.52 -0.93 -8.31
CA LEU A 148 -6.72 -0.34 -9.38
C LEU A 148 -7.37 -0.64 -10.73
N GLU A 149 -7.22 0.30 -11.66
CA GLU A 149 -7.71 0.20 -13.03
C GLU A 149 -6.61 0.59 -14.02
N GLN A 150 -6.50 -0.15 -15.11
CA GLN A 150 -5.58 0.14 -16.20
C GLN A 150 -6.25 1.05 -17.24
N LYS A 151 -5.61 2.19 -17.54
CA LYS A 151 -6.02 3.16 -18.57
C LYS A 151 -4.79 3.59 -19.38
N ASP A 152 -4.88 3.51 -20.71
CA ASP A 152 -3.81 3.91 -21.63
C ASP A 152 -2.44 3.29 -21.30
N GLY A 153 -2.45 2.01 -20.91
CA GLY A 153 -1.24 1.26 -20.54
C GLY A 153 -0.67 1.56 -19.14
N LYS A 154 -1.29 2.46 -18.37
CA LYS A 154 -0.90 2.80 -17.00
C LYS A 154 -1.94 2.35 -15.99
N TRP A 155 -1.50 1.98 -14.81
CA TRP A 155 -2.37 1.61 -13.69
C TRP A 155 -2.60 2.81 -12.78
N PHE A 156 -3.86 3.00 -12.42
CA PHE A 156 -4.31 4.06 -11.53
C PHE A 156 -5.05 3.48 -10.35
N ILE A 157 -4.81 4.05 -9.17
CA ILE A 157 -5.56 3.75 -7.97
C ILE A 157 -6.93 4.42 -8.09
N THR A 158 -8.00 3.63 -7.96
CA THR A 158 -9.39 4.10 -8.05
C THR A 158 -10.08 4.14 -6.69
N THR A 159 -9.51 3.50 -5.66
CA THR A 159 -10.01 3.62 -4.29
C THR A 159 -10.01 5.08 -3.84
N GLY A 160 -11.15 5.52 -3.34
CA GLY A 160 -11.40 6.92 -3.00
C GLY A 160 -10.84 7.35 -1.65
N ARG A 161 -11.68 8.07 -0.89
CA ARG A 161 -11.30 8.84 0.31
C ARG A 161 -10.72 8.01 1.46
N GLU A 162 -10.94 6.69 1.48
CA GLU A 162 -10.47 5.82 2.55
C GLU A 162 -8.95 5.70 2.60
N LEU A 163 -8.26 5.88 1.46
CA LEU A 163 -6.80 5.91 1.44
C LEU A 163 -6.24 7.02 2.32
N LEU A 164 -6.85 8.20 2.28
CA LEU A 164 -6.41 9.35 3.07
C LEU A 164 -6.99 9.34 4.48
N ARG A 165 -8.24 8.89 4.68
CA ARG A 165 -8.84 8.79 6.02
C ARG A 165 -8.09 7.85 6.94
N SER A 166 -7.60 6.73 6.44
CA SER A 166 -6.88 5.76 7.28
C SER A 166 -5.55 6.31 7.80
N ALA A 167 -4.91 7.22 7.07
CA ALA A 167 -3.75 7.96 7.56
C ALA A 167 -4.10 8.86 8.76
N PHE A 168 -5.32 9.41 8.80
CA PHE A 168 -5.82 10.17 9.96
C PHE A 168 -6.29 9.27 11.11
N ALA A 169 -6.95 8.15 10.80
CA ALA A 169 -7.44 7.21 11.81
C ALA A 169 -6.30 6.46 12.50
N GLY A 170 -5.19 6.19 11.81
CA GLY A 170 -3.97 5.63 12.41
C GLY A 170 -3.25 6.59 13.37
N ASN A 171 -3.61 7.88 13.38
CA ASN A 171 -3.13 8.88 14.34
C ASN A 171 -4.17 9.22 15.43
N ALA A 172 -5.40 8.70 15.30
CA ALA A 172 -6.26 8.57 16.46
C ALA A 172 -5.64 7.45 17.31
N ALA A 173 -5.31 7.74 18.57
CA ALA A 173 -5.02 6.71 19.55
C ALA A 173 -6.02 5.55 19.35
N PRO A 174 -5.58 4.27 19.44
CA PRO A 174 -6.47 3.14 19.23
C PRO A 174 -7.74 3.43 20.02
N ALA A 175 -8.88 3.51 19.33
CA ALA A 175 -10.15 3.69 20.00
C ALA A 175 -10.16 2.64 21.10
N ALA A 176 -10.09 3.10 22.34
CA ALA A 176 -9.89 2.24 23.50
C ALA A 176 -10.87 1.09 23.31
N ALA A 177 -10.34 -0.14 23.26
CA ALA A 177 -11.17 -1.33 23.14
C ALA A 177 -12.34 -1.15 24.13
N PRO A 178 -13.60 -1.34 23.72
CA PRO A 178 -14.70 -1.23 24.65
C PRO A 178 -14.36 -2.15 25.81
N ALA A 179 -14.17 -1.55 27.00
CA ALA A 179 -13.79 -2.30 28.17
C ALA A 179 -14.77 -3.47 28.31
N PRO A 180 -14.30 -4.72 28.41
CA PRO A 180 -15.19 -5.86 28.62
C PRO A 180 -15.79 -5.69 30.01
N GLY A 181 -16.98 -5.08 30.08
CA GLY A 181 -17.63 -4.80 31.36
C GLY A 181 -18.60 -3.62 31.42
N ALA A 182 -18.86 -2.87 30.34
CA ALA A 182 -19.98 -1.92 30.34
C ALA A 182 -21.31 -2.69 30.24
N GLN A 183 -21.80 -3.12 31.41
CA GLN A 183 -23.14 -3.66 31.59
C GLN A 183 -24.15 -2.66 31.01
N GLU A 184 -24.99 -3.13 30.08
CA GLU A 184 -26.21 -2.44 29.72
C GLU A 184 -26.99 -2.10 31.00
N PRO A 185 -27.50 -0.86 31.16
CA PRO A 185 -28.47 -0.60 32.19
C PRO A 185 -29.72 -1.43 31.88
N VAL A 186 -29.88 -2.51 32.64
CA VAL A 186 -31.06 -3.38 32.60
C VAL A 186 -32.27 -2.50 32.89
N ALA A 187 -33.14 -2.35 31.91
CA ALA A 187 -34.44 -1.72 32.10
C ALA A 187 -35.17 -2.45 33.24
N PRO A 188 -35.69 -1.75 34.26
CA PRO A 188 -36.46 -2.43 35.29
C PRO A 188 -37.76 -2.95 34.67
N ALA A 189 -37.85 -4.28 34.60
CA ALA A 189 -39.09 -5.00 34.38
C ALA A 189 -40.05 -4.71 35.54
N GLY A 190 -40.86 -3.67 35.40
CA GLY A 190 -41.99 -3.38 36.28
C GLY A 190 -43.11 -4.37 36.01
N GLY A 191 -43.24 -5.36 36.90
CA GLY A 191 -44.16 -6.47 36.80
C GLY A 191 -45.64 -6.07 36.78
N ALA A 192 -46.41 -6.94 36.13
CA ALA A 192 -47.85 -7.05 36.29
C ALA A 192 -48.22 -7.38 37.75
N GLY A 193 -49.28 -6.79 38.28
CA GLY A 193 -49.84 -7.23 39.56
C GLY A 193 -50.98 -6.40 40.15
N VAL A 194 -52.21 -6.70 39.73
CA VAL A 194 -53.43 -6.85 40.58
C VAL A 194 -53.97 -5.63 41.41
N GLN A 195 -55.08 -5.04 40.90
CA GLN A 195 -56.41 -4.63 41.48
C GLN A 195 -56.72 -4.88 43.00
N PRO A 196 -57.80 -4.38 43.72
CA PRO A 196 -58.85 -3.31 43.62
C PRO A 196 -58.92 -2.43 44.94
N PRO A 197 -60.08 -1.99 45.51
CA PRO A 197 -61.26 -1.24 45.02
C PRO A 197 -61.41 0.15 45.70
N GLY A 198 -62.29 1.00 45.16
CA GLY A 198 -62.76 2.24 45.81
C GLY A 198 -63.60 3.08 44.87
#